data_AF-T0Z9K6-F1
#
_entry.id   AF-T0Z9K6-F1
#
_cell.length_a   1.000
_cell.length_b   1.000
_cell.length_c   1.000
_cell.angle_alpha   90.00
_cell.angle_beta   90.00
_cell.angle_gamma   90.00
#
_symmetry.space_group_name_H-M   'P 1'
#
loop_
_entity.id
_entity.type
_entity.pdbx_description
1 polymer ?
#
loop_
_entity_poly.entity_id
_entity_poly.type
_entity_poly.pdbx_seq_one_letter_code
_entity_poly.pdbx_strand_id
1 'polypeptide(L)'
;ERYDVPHARSSIFFRPDVSFDPDHYVVHQVFYRSTGGVRVPLFIVSRKGIRLNGKHPTILYGYGGFDITLTPHFSPEVATWLRLGGIYAMPNLRGGGVYGQEWHEAGMLNHKQNVFDDFANAARWLIGHHYTSVAHLGIMGYSNGGLLTGASVTQHPHLFGAVYVGHGVLDMLRFQKFSGGEYWISEYGTSSRKKDFKWLYAYSPLQNLKKGVCYPPTIIT
;
A
#
# COMPACT_ATOMS: atom_id res chain seq x y z
N GLU A 1 21.49 -15.78 8.24
CA GLU A 1 22.94 -16.00 8.07
C GLU A 1 23.64 -15.90 9.42
N ARG A 2 24.88 -16.36 9.53
CA ARG A 2 25.77 -16.08 10.68
C ARG A 2 26.91 -15.22 10.17
N TYR A 3 27.13 -14.08 10.82
CA TYR A 3 28.21 -13.13 10.50
C TYR A 3 29.28 -13.16 11.59
N ASP A 4 30.53 -13.38 11.18
CA ASP A 4 31.73 -13.28 12.01
C ASP A 4 32.29 -11.86 11.88
N VAL A 5 32.16 -11.07 12.95
CA VAL A 5 32.56 -9.65 12.96
C VAL A 5 34.07 -9.47 12.82
N PRO A 6 34.94 -10.12 13.62
CA PRO A 6 36.39 -9.99 13.48
C PRO A 6 36.93 -10.31 12.09
N HIS A 7 36.34 -11.30 11.41
CA HIS A 7 36.85 -11.77 10.12
C HIS A 7 36.04 -11.28 8.91
N ALA A 8 34.96 -10.53 9.13
CA ALA A 8 34.02 -10.08 8.11
C ALA A 8 33.53 -11.22 7.18
N ARG A 9 33.20 -12.38 7.77
CA ARG A 9 32.77 -13.58 7.02
C ARG A 9 31.31 -13.91 7.29
N SER A 10 30.55 -14.15 6.22
CA SER A 10 29.19 -14.67 6.27
C SER A 10 29.15 -16.16 5.99
N SER A 11 28.29 -16.87 6.70
CA SER A 11 27.96 -18.27 6.44
C SER A 11 26.45 -18.49 6.55
N ILE A 12 25.92 -19.48 5.82
CA ILE A 12 24.52 -19.88 5.98
C ILE A 12 24.37 -20.52 7.37
N PHE A 13 23.53 -19.92 8.21
CA PHE A 13 23.17 -20.48 9.51
C PHE A 13 21.97 -21.42 9.39
N PHE A 14 20.95 -20.94 8.69
CA PHE A 14 19.72 -21.67 8.42
C PHE A 14 19.19 -21.19 7.08
N ARG A 15 18.74 -22.14 6.25
CA ARG A 15 18.01 -21.88 5.02
C ARG A 15 16.64 -22.57 5.16
N PRO A 16 15.53 -21.83 5.14
CA PRO A 16 14.21 -22.45 5.23
C PRO A 16 13.99 -23.34 4.00
N ASP A 17 13.41 -24.52 4.24
CA ASP A 17 12.94 -25.41 3.17
C ASP A 17 11.54 -24.95 2.75
N VAL A 18 11.44 -24.38 1.55
CA VAL A 18 10.20 -23.84 1.00
C VAL A 18 10.00 -24.34 -0.42
N SER A 19 8.77 -24.74 -0.76
CA SER A 19 8.37 -25.13 -2.12
C SER A 19 8.17 -23.89 -3.02
N PHE A 20 9.25 -23.12 -3.20
CA PHE A 20 9.30 -21.93 -4.04
C PHE A 20 10.68 -21.80 -4.69
N ASP A 21 10.71 -21.84 -6.01
CA ASP A 21 11.94 -21.62 -6.79
C ASP A 21 12.02 -20.14 -7.20
N PRO A 22 12.91 -19.33 -6.58
CA PRO A 22 13.03 -17.91 -6.88
C PRO A 22 13.53 -17.64 -8.30
N ASP A 23 14.18 -18.60 -8.97
CA ASP A 23 14.75 -18.40 -10.30
C ASP A 23 13.68 -18.23 -11.39
N HIS A 24 12.43 -18.58 -11.11
CA HIS A 24 11.30 -18.33 -12.00
C HIS A 24 10.73 -16.91 -11.93
N TYR A 25 11.19 -16.08 -10.99
CA TYR A 25 10.60 -14.78 -10.68
C TYR A 25 11.58 -13.63 -10.83
N VAL A 26 11.05 -12.42 -10.98
CA VAL A 26 11.83 -11.19 -11.08
C VAL A 26 11.19 -10.11 -10.21
N VAL A 27 12.05 -9.29 -9.62
CA VAL A 27 11.68 -8.06 -8.91
C VAL A 27 12.18 -6.89 -9.73
N HIS A 28 11.27 -6.00 -10.12
CA HIS A 28 11.61 -4.72 -10.72
C HIS A 28 11.37 -3.62 -9.69
N GLN A 29 12.30 -2.69 -9.56
CA GLN A 29 12.06 -1.42 -8.90
C GLN A 29 11.91 -0.34 -9.97
N VAL A 30 10.79 0.35 -9.94
CA VAL A 30 10.47 1.45 -10.85
C VAL A 30 10.10 2.69 -10.05
N PHE A 31 10.03 3.82 -10.73
CA PHE A 31 9.60 5.08 -10.15
C PHE A 31 8.45 5.66 -10.98
N TYR A 32 7.34 5.95 -10.33
CA TYR A 32 6.21 6.65 -10.94
C TYR A 32 6.08 8.06 -10.36
N ARG A 33 5.46 8.97 -11.12
CA ARG A 33 5.24 10.35 -10.67
C ARG A 33 3.91 10.47 -9.94
N SER A 34 3.89 11.30 -8.89
CA SER A 34 2.69 11.63 -8.13
C SER A 34 2.51 13.16 -8.00
N THR A 35 1.55 13.58 -7.17
CA THR A 35 1.22 14.99 -6.89
C THR A 35 2.48 15.78 -6.53
N GLY A 36 2.67 16.94 -7.18
CA GLY A 36 3.87 17.76 -7.02
C GLY A 36 5.10 17.24 -7.78
N GLY A 37 4.96 16.25 -8.66
CA GLY A 37 6.04 15.71 -9.48
C GLY A 37 6.98 14.74 -8.75
N VAL A 38 6.67 14.43 -7.50
CA VAL A 38 7.41 13.49 -6.65
C VAL A 38 7.52 12.13 -7.32
N ARG A 39 8.71 11.52 -7.28
CA ARG A 39 8.93 10.15 -7.75
C ARG A 39 8.77 9.17 -6.60
N VAL A 40 7.77 8.30 -6.69
CA VAL A 40 7.49 7.29 -5.65
C VAL A 40 8.08 5.94 -6.12
N PRO A 41 8.89 5.26 -5.29
CA PRO A 41 9.39 3.93 -5.60
C PRO A 41 8.26 2.91 -5.63
N LEU A 42 8.35 1.95 -6.53
CA LEU A 42 7.41 0.84 -6.65
C LEU A 42 8.17 -0.45 -6.94
N PHE A 43 8.03 -1.44 -6.05
CA PHE A 43 8.47 -2.80 -6.34
C PHE A 43 7.36 -3.56 -7.06
N ILE A 44 7.73 -4.30 -8.11
CA ILE A 44 6.83 -5.16 -8.87
C ILE A 44 7.47 -6.55 -8.94
N VAL A 45 6.75 -7.54 -8.44
CA VAL A 45 7.17 -8.95 -8.45
C VAL A 45 6.26 -9.74 -9.37
N SER A 46 6.85 -10.52 -10.26
CA SER A 46 6.12 -11.36 -11.23
C SER A 46 6.98 -12.54 -11.68
N ARG A 47 6.38 -13.48 -12.42
CA ARG A 47 7.14 -14.50 -13.16
C ARG A 47 8.01 -13.83 -14.23
N LYS A 48 9.18 -14.41 -14.52
CA LYS A 48 10.01 -13.97 -15.65
C LYS A 48 9.25 -14.13 -16.96
N GLY A 49 9.44 -13.19 -17.90
CA GLY A 49 8.91 -13.28 -19.26
C GLY A 49 7.40 -13.03 -19.40
N ILE A 50 6.73 -12.44 -18.40
CA ILE A 50 5.32 -12.05 -18.55
C ILE A 50 5.12 -11.11 -19.73
N ARG A 51 4.02 -11.29 -20.47
CA ARG A 51 3.61 -10.35 -21.51
C ARG A 51 2.80 -9.21 -20.90
N LEU A 52 3.22 -7.97 -21.08
CA LEU A 52 2.48 -6.78 -20.61
C LEU A 52 1.28 -6.50 -21.53
N ASN A 53 0.15 -7.19 -21.27
CA ASN A 53 -1.07 -7.10 -22.07
C ASN A 53 -2.31 -6.63 -21.26
N GLY A 54 -2.09 -6.17 -20.03
CA GLY A 54 -3.13 -5.65 -19.15
C GLY A 54 -4.06 -6.70 -18.51
N LYS A 55 -3.77 -7.99 -18.67
CA LYS A 55 -4.66 -9.07 -18.21
C LYS A 55 -4.16 -9.84 -17.00
N HIS A 56 -3.01 -9.47 -16.43
CA HIS A 56 -2.52 -10.17 -15.24
C HIS A 56 -3.31 -9.76 -14.01
N PRO A 57 -3.82 -10.72 -13.22
CA PRO A 57 -4.39 -10.41 -11.93
C PRO A 57 -3.29 -9.83 -11.04
N THR A 58 -3.54 -8.66 -10.46
CA THR A 58 -2.51 -7.88 -9.76
C THR A 58 -3.02 -7.46 -8.39
N ILE A 59 -2.19 -7.66 -7.37
CA ILE A 59 -2.40 -7.11 -6.03
C ILE A 59 -1.47 -5.91 -5.89
N LEU A 60 -2.07 -4.74 -5.61
CA LEU A 60 -1.36 -3.54 -5.20
C LEU A 60 -1.49 -3.37 -3.67
N TYR A 61 -0.41 -3.60 -2.96
CA TYR A 61 -0.35 -3.54 -1.50
C TYR A 61 0.28 -2.24 -1.00
N GLY A 62 -0.32 -1.57 -0.02
CA GLY A 62 0.21 -0.32 0.51
C GLY A 62 0.00 -0.10 2.01
N TYR A 63 0.78 0.83 2.57
CA TYR A 63 0.68 1.29 3.96
C TYR A 63 0.69 2.82 4.03
N GLY A 64 1.85 3.48 3.94
CA GLY A 64 1.97 4.94 3.85
C GLY A 64 1.60 5.69 5.13
N GLY A 65 2.44 5.58 6.16
CA GLY A 65 2.26 6.25 7.44
C GLY A 65 3.23 5.72 8.50
N PHE A 66 3.31 6.44 9.62
CA PHE A 66 4.03 6.05 10.84
C PHE A 66 5.52 5.75 10.64
N ASP A 67 6.15 6.38 9.65
CA ASP A 67 7.55 6.14 9.27
C ASP A 67 7.85 4.67 8.86
N ILE A 68 6.81 3.85 8.65
CA ILE A 68 6.97 2.45 8.29
C ILE A 68 7.45 2.33 6.86
N THR A 69 8.62 1.70 6.69
CA THR A 69 9.20 1.40 5.38
C THR A 69 8.87 -0.03 4.96
N LEU A 70 8.15 -0.17 3.85
CA LEU A 70 7.90 -1.47 3.23
C LEU A 70 9.15 -1.93 2.48
N THR A 71 9.92 -2.84 3.07
CA THR A 71 11.07 -3.47 2.43
C THR A 71 10.68 -4.83 1.83
N PRO A 72 11.39 -5.29 0.77
CA PRO A 72 11.20 -6.64 0.25
C PRO A 72 11.41 -7.69 1.35
N HIS A 73 10.42 -8.56 1.52
CA HIS A 73 10.49 -9.72 2.42
C HIS A 73 9.80 -10.92 1.76
N PHE A 74 10.17 -12.13 2.15
CA PHE A 74 9.50 -13.33 1.68
C PHE A 74 8.16 -13.53 2.40
N SER A 75 7.09 -13.76 1.63
CA SER A 75 5.77 -14.12 2.13
C SER A 75 5.28 -15.37 1.38
N PRO A 76 4.89 -16.45 2.10
CA PRO A 76 4.27 -17.63 1.49
C PRO A 76 2.99 -17.32 0.71
N GLU A 77 2.21 -16.34 1.16
CA GLU A 77 0.98 -15.88 0.51
C GLU A 77 1.30 -15.22 -0.84
N VAL A 78 2.27 -14.31 -0.87
CA VAL A 78 2.73 -13.67 -2.11
C VAL A 78 3.37 -14.71 -3.05
N ALA A 79 4.17 -15.63 -2.53
CA ALA A 79 4.73 -16.73 -3.32
C ALA A 79 3.62 -17.57 -4.00
N THR A 80 2.55 -17.86 -3.28
CA THR A 80 1.37 -18.58 -3.81
C THR A 80 0.66 -17.75 -4.88
N TRP A 81 0.44 -16.46 -4.64
CA TRP A 81 -0.16 -15.55 -5.63
C TRP A 81 0.64 -15.51 -6.95
N LEU A 82 1.96 -15.41 -6.86
CA LEU A 82 2.85 -15.42 -8.02
C LEU A 82 2.83 -16.77 -8.75
N ARG A 83 2.71 -17.90 -8.01
CA ARG A 83 2.55 -19.23 -8.61
C ARG A 83 1.28 -19.33 -9.45
N LEU A 84 0.18 -18.69 -9.01
CA LEU A 84 -1.11 -18.60 -9.72
C LEU A 84 -1.08 -17.63 -10.92
N GLY A 85 0.07 -17.04 -11.25
CA GLY A 85 0.23 -16.13 -12.38
C GLY A 85 -0.08 -14.67 -12.06
N GLY A 86 -0.23 -14.35 -10.77
CA GLY A 86 -0.45 -12.99 -10.33
C GLY A 86 0.80 -12.11 -10.34
N ILE A 87 0.58 -10.81 -10.27
CA ILE A 87 1.60 -9.78 -10.04
C ILE A 87 1.39 -9.19 -8.66
N TYR A 88 2.47 -8.96 -7.94
CA TYR A 88 2.45 -8.26 -6.66
C TYR A 88 3.19 -6.93 -6.77
N ALA A 89 2.53 -5.84 -6.41
CA ALA A 89 3.04 -4.49 -6.54
C ALA A 89 3.00 -3.79 -5.18
N MET A 90 4.09 -3.14 -4.79
CA MET A 90 4.28 -2.55 -3.47
C MET A 90 4.94 -1.16 -3.58
N PRO A 91 4.15 -0.07 -3.66
CA PRO A 91 4.68 1.28 -3.65
C PRO A 91 5.15 1.71 -2.26
N ASN A 92 6.28 2.41 -2.22
CA ASN A 92 6.80 3.05 -1.02
C ASN A 92 6.24 4.47 -0.89
N LEU A 93 4.95 4.56 -0.57
CA LEU A 93 4.18 5.80 -0.47
C LEU A 93 4.80 6.80 0.52
N ARG A 94 4.53 8.11 0.33
CA ARG A 94 4.73 9.12 1.38
C ARG A 94 3.99 8.73 2.66
N GLY A 95 4.43 9.27 3.79
CA GLY A 95 4.02 8.83 5.12
C GLY A 95 4.84 7.66 5.66
N GLY A 96 5.46 6.83 4.80
CA GLY A 96 6.47 5.87 5.23
C GLY A 96 7.84 6.52 5.46
N GLY A 97 8.85 5.70 5.76
CA GLY A 97 10.21 6.16 6.08
C GLY A 97 11.27 5.94 4.99
N VAL A 98 10.88 5.57 3.76
CA VAL A 98 11.84 5.13 2.72
C VAL A 98 12.90 6.19 2.37
N TYR A 99 12.57 7.46 2.56
CA TYR A 99 13.48 8.61 2.39
C TYR A 99 13.61 9.45 3.66
N GLY A 100 13.37 8.85 4.83
CA GLY A 100 13.48 9.51 6.13
C GLY A 100 12.33 10.47 6.45
N GLN A 101 12.57 11.35 7.43
CA GLN A 101 11.56 12.18 8.08
C GLN A 101 10.75 13.05 7.13
N GLU A 102 11.37 13.69 6.12
CA GLU A 102 10.66 14.52 5.16
C GLU A 102 9.61 13.73 4.37
N TRP A 103 9.89 12.44 4.09
CA TRP A 103 8.96 11.56 3.40
C TRP A 103 7.77 11.16 4.26
N HIS A 104 8.03 10.95 5.56
CA HIS A 104 7.00 10.67 6.56
C HIS A 104 6.08 11.90 6.75
N GLU A 105 6.67 13.07 6.99
CA GLU A 105 5.94 14.33 7.19
C GLU A 105 5.08 14.72 5.98
N ALA A 106 5.56 14.41 4.77
CA ALA A 106 4.81 14.64 3.54
C ALA A 106 3.56 13.76 3.38
N GLY A 107 3.30 12.82 4.29
CA GLY A 107 2.12 11.95 4.29
C GLY A 107 1.37 11.88 5.63
N MET A 108 1.63 12.77 6.59
CA MET A 108 0.92 12.84 7.88
C MET A 108 -0.01 14.07 7.97
N LEU A 109 -0.89 14.09 8.97
CA LEU A 109 -1.73 15.24 9.33
C LEU A 109 -2.47 15.83 8.11
N ASN A 110 -2.32 17.13 7.86
CA ASN A 110 -2.95 17.83 6.73
C ASN A 110 -2.35 17.45 5.36
N HIS A 111 -1.29 16.65 5.32
CA HIS A 111 -0.68 16.11 4.09
C HIS A 111 -1.12 14.67 3.79
N LYS A 112 -2.00 14.07 4.60
CA LYS A 112 -2.41 12.65 4.44
C LYS A 112 -2.98 12.32 3.06
N GLN A 113 -3.59 13.29 2.37
CA GLN A 113 -4.10 13.11 1.00
C GLN A 113 -3.00 12.70 0.00
N ASN A 114 -1.75 13.15 0.21
CA ASN A 114 -0.61 12.76 -0.63
C ASN A 114 -0.41 11.24 -0.67
N VAL A 115 -0.70 10.54 0.43
CA VAL A 115 -0.57 9.07 0.51
C VAL A 115 -1.59 8.39 -0.41
N PHE A 116 -2.82 8.87 -0.39
CA PHE A 116 -3.90 8.34 -1.24
C PHE A 116 -3.65 8.65 -2.71
N ASP A 117 -3.15 9.86 -3.01
CA ASP A 117 -2.75 10.25 -4.36
C ASP A 117 -1.61 9.38 -4.89
N ASP A 118 -0.58 9.15 -4.08
CA ASP A 118 0.55 8.27 -4.40
C ASP A 118 0.03 6.87 -4.77
N PHE A 119 -0.90 6.33 -3.99
CA PHE A 119 -1.42 4.98 -4.20
C PHE A 119 -2.31 4.89 -5.46
N ALA A 120 -3.17 5.88 -5.67
CA ALA A 120 -3.97 5.96 -6.89
C ALA A 120 -3.09 6.12 -8.15
N ASN A 121 -1.98 6.86 -8.04
CA ASN A 121 -1.02 7.00 -9.13
C ASN A 121 -0.22 5.72 -9.38
N ALA A 122 0.08 4.90 -8.36
CA ALA A 122 0.64 3.57 -8.57
C ALA A 122 -0.31 2.68 -9.39
N ALA A 123 -1.60 2.67 -9.04
CA ALA A 123 -2.62 1.93 -9.78
C ALA A 123 -2.71 2.37 -11.24
N ARG A 124 -2.81 3.68 -11.48
CA ARG A 124 -2.83 4.25 -12.85
C ARG A 124 -1.56 3.91 -13.62
N TRP A 125 -0.40 3.93 -12.96
CA TRP A 125 0.87 3.59 -13.58
C TRP A 125 0.90 2.12 -14.03
N LEU A 126 0.49 1.18 -13.15
CA LEU A 126 0.44 -0.26 -13.47
C LEU A 126 -0.51 -0.55 -14.65
N ILE A 127 -1.66 0.12 -14.68
CA ILE A 127 -2.64 0.02 -15.77
C ILE A 127 -2.06 0.61 -17.07
N GLY A 128 -1.48 1.81 -17.00
CA GLY A 128 -0.91 2.52 -18.16
C GLY A 128 0.31 1.81 -18.77
N HIS A 129 1.02 1.00 -17.99
CA HIS A 129 2.16 0.18 -18.45
C HIS A 129 1.75 -1.26 -18.80
N HIS A 130 0.45 -1.53 -18.87
CA HIS A 130 -0.11 -2.82 -19.29
C HIS A 130 0.34 -4.02 -18.43
N TYR A 131 0.72 -3.79 -17.17
CA TYR A 131 0.83 -4.90 -16.21
C TYR A 131 -0.54 -5.49 -15.94
N THR A 132 -1.55 -4.63 -15.78
CA THR A 132 -2.92 -5.02 -15.43
C THR A 132 -3.94 -4.06 -16.04
N SER A 133 -5.21 -4.20 -15.64
CA SER A 133 -6.34 -3.34 -16.00
C SER A 133 -7.23 -3.19 -14.78
N VAL A 134 -8.18 -2.24 -14.80
CA VAL A 134 -9.11 -2.02 -13.68
C VAL A 134 -9.76 -3.32 -13.23
N ALA A 135 -10.29 -4.11 -14.16
CA ALA A 135 -10.97 -5.38 -13.87
C ALA A 135 -10.06 -6.46 -13.24
N HIS A 136 -8.73 -6.33 -13.40
CA HIS A 136 -7.74 -7.30 -12.90
C HIS A 136 -6.88 -6.75 -11.75
N LEU A 137 -7.18 -5.55 -11.25
CA LEU A 137 -6.42 -4.89 -10.19
C LEU A 137 -7.18 -4.94 -8.86
N GLY A 138 -6.64 -5.70 -7.90
CA GLY A 138 -7.03 -5.67 -6.50
C GLY A 138 -6.12 -4.76 -5.69
N ILE A 139 -6.68 -4.03 -4.71
CA ILE A 139 -5.91 -3.29 -3.71
C ILE A 139 -6.02 -3.94 -2.33
N MET A 140 -4.93 -3.89 -1.56
CA MET A 140 -4.84 -4.50 -0.24
C MET A 140 -4.06 -3.62 0.73
N GLY A 141 -4.51 -3.58 1.98
CA GLY A 141 -3.74 -2.98 3.07
C GLY A 141 -4.34 -3.31 4.44
N TYR A 142 -3.48 -3.27 5.47
CA TYR A 142 -3.85 -3.56 6.86
C TYR A 142 -3.65 -2.35 7.77
N SER A 143 -4.50 -2.16 8.79
CA SER A 143 -4.39 -1.06 9.76
C SER A 143 -4.46 0.32 9.08
N ASN A 144 -3.38 1.12 9.08
CA ASN A 144 -3.26 2.33 8.26
C ASN A 144 -3.36 2.02 6.74
N GLY A 145 -2.92 0.84 6.30
CA GLY A 145 -3.18 0.33 4.95
C GLY A 145 -4.67 0.01 4.71
N GLY A 146 -5.42 -0.33 5.75
CA GLY A 146 -6.87 -0.47 5.68
C GLY A 146 -7.57 0.89 5.53
N LEU A 147 -7.08 1.92 6.24
CA LEU A 147 -7.47 3.32 5.97
C LEU A 147 -7.16 3.70 4.52
N LEU A 148 -5.95 3.41 4.04
CA LEU A 148 -5.51 3.69 2.67
C LEU A 148 -6.46 3.10 1.62
N THR A 149 -6.79 1.81 1.74
CA THR A 149 -7.68 1.15 0.77
C THR A 149 -9.12 1.64 0.88
N GLY A 150 -9.62 1.88 2.10
CA GLY A 150 -10.93 2.50 2.35
C GLY A 150 -11.06 3.91 1.77
N ALA A 151 -10.03 4.75 1.94
CA ALA A 151 -9.99 6.10 1.37
C ALA A 151 -9.89 6.04 -0.17
N SER A 152 -9.06 5.13 -0.69
CA SER A 152 -8.87 4.95 -2.13
C SER A 152 -10.16 4.56 -2.83
N VAL A 153 -10.93 3.61 -2.29
CA VAL A 153 -12.19 3.16 -2.91
C VAL A 153 -13.31 4.20 -2.81
N THR A 154 -13.34 4.98 -1.73
CA THR A 154 -14.33 6.06 -1.56
C THR A 154 -14.04 7.27 -2.46
N GLN A 155 -12.78 7.55 -2.77
CA GLN A 155 -12.35 8.61 -3.68
C GLN A 155 -12.36 8.17 -5.17
N HIS A 156 -11.96 6.94 -5.46
CA HIS A 156 -11.77 6.41 -6.80
C HIS A 156 -12.45 5.04 -7.01
N PRO A 157 -13.79 4.96 -6.90
CA PRO A 157 -14.52 3.68 -6.96
C PRO A 157 -14.37 2.93 -8.30
N HIS A 158 -14.00 3.64 -9.37
CA HIS A 158 -13.85 3.08 -10.72
C HIS A 158 -12.42 2.64 -11.06
N LEU A 159 -11.46 2.80 -10.14
CA LEU A 159 -10.04 2.55 -10.42
C LEU A 159 -9.60 1.12 -10.08
N PHE A 160 -10.41 0.38 -9.32
CA PHE A 160 -10.06 -0.93 -8.76
C PHE A 160 -11.12 -1.97 -9.07
N GLY A 161 -10.69 -3.20 -9.33
CA GLY A 161 -11.58 -4.35 -9.59
C GLY A 161 -11.96 -5.11 -8.33
N ALA A 162 -11.15 -5.03 -7.28
CA ALA A 162 -11.44 -5.59 -5.96
C ALA A 162 -10.71 -4.84 -4.85
N VAL A 163 -11.25 -4.89 -3.63
CA VAL A 163 -10.69 -4.18 -2.46
C VAL A 163 -10.66 -5.11 -1.26
N TYR A 164 -9.50 -5.20 -0.62
CA TYR A 164 -9.31 -5.84 0.68
C TYR A 164 -8.96 -4.77 1.73
N VAL A 165 -9.82 -4.61 2.72
CA VAL A 165 -9.65 -3.67 3.84
C VAL A 165 -9.40 -4.47 5.13
N GLY A 166 -8.13 -4.64 5.49
CA GLY A 166 -7.74 -5.38 6.69
C GLY A 166 -7.64 -4.48 7.92
N HIS A 167 -8.43 -4.74 8.97
CA HIS A 167 -8.36 -4.07 10.27
C HIS A 167 -8.26 -2.54 10.17
N GLY A 168 -8.99 -1.94 9.23
CA GLY A 168 -8.79 -0.55 8.81
C GLY A 168 -9.31 0.47 9.83
N VAL A 169 -8.62 1.61 9.92
CA VAL A 169 -9.10 2.79 10.67
C VAL A 169 -10.05 3.58 9.77
N LEU A 170 -11.34 3.23 9.78
CA LEU A 170 -12.30 3.73 8.76
C LEU A 170 -13.17 4.91 9.23
N ASP A 171 -13.26 5.18 10.53
CA ASP A 171 -13.92 6.35 11.09
C ASP A 171 -12.88 7.32 11.69
N MET A 172 -12.35 8.18 10.84
CA MET A 172 -11.31 9.14 11.19
C MET A 172 -11.82 10.27 12.08
N LEU A 173 -13.13 10.36 12.32
CA LEU A 173 -13.70 11.33 13.24
C LEU A 173 -13.79 10.80 14.67
N ARG A 174 -13.65 9.49 14.88
CA ARG A 174 -13.84 8.87 16.19
C ARG A 174 -12.72 7.92 16.60
N PHE A 175 -11.78 7.58 15.72
CA PHE A 175 -10.70 6.63 16.01
C PHE A 175 -9.99 6.91 17.35
N GLN A 176 -9.76 8.19 17.68
CA GLN A 176 -9.03 8.59 18.87
C GLN A 176 -9.77 8.31 20.18
N LYS A 177 -11.04 7.90 20.12
CA LYS A 177 -11.87 7.59 21.29
C LYS A 177 -11.80 6.11 21.71
N PHE A 178 -11.06 5.28 20.98
CA PHE A 178 -11.04 3.83 21.19
C PHE A 178 -9.63 3.32 21.42
N SER A 179 -9.44 2.56 22.50
CA SER A 179 -8.20 1.83 22.79
C SER A 179 -6.95 2.72 22.66
N GLY A 180 -5.98 2.34 21.82
CA GLY A 180 -4.74 3.10 21.59
C GLY A 180 -4.85 4.23 20.56
N GLY A 181 -6.05 4.55 20.06
CA GLY A 181 -6.23 5.52 18.97
C GLY A 181 -5.74 6.93 19.30
N GLU A 182 -5.75 7.32 20.57
CA GLU A 182 -5.21 8.63 21.02
C GLU A 182 -3.72 8.78 20.69
N TYR A 183 -2.94 7.69 20.71
CA TYR A 183 -1.52 7.70 20.38
C TYR A 183 -1.24 7.97 18.89
N TRP A 184 -2.25 7.88 18.03
CA TRP A 184 -2.12 8.16 16.60
C TRP A 184 -2.54 9.59 16.23
N ILE A 185 -2.87 10.43 17.22
CA ILE A 185 -3.19 11.85 16.99
C ILE A 185 -2.00 12.61 16.39
N SER A 186 -0.76 12.25 16.74
CA SER A 186 0.45 12.83 16.15
C SER A 186 0.58 12.52 14.65
N GLU A 187 0.03 11.40 14.19
CA GLU A 187 0.06 10.99 12.79
C GLU A 187 -1.12 11.55 11.99
N TYR A 188 -2.34 11.49 12.52
CA TYR A 188 -3.57 11.82 11.78
C TYR A 188 -4.14 13.20 12.11
N GLY A 189 -3.92 13.68 13.33
CA GLY A 189 -4.66 14.78 13.94
C GLY A 189 -5.84 14.27 14.78
N THR A 190 -6.70 15.16 15.26
CA THR A 190 -7.88 14.78 16.06
C THR A 190 -9.11 15.58 15.70
N SER A 191 -10.26 14.94 15.57
CA SER A 191 -11.52 15.61 15.24
C SER A 191 -11.99 16.58 16.34
N SER A 192 -11.41 16.52 17.54
CA SER A 192 -11.62 17.50 18.62
C SER A 192 -11.02 18.87 18.30
N ARG A 193 -10.08 18.96 17.36
CA ARG A 193 -9.52 20.23 16.88
C ARG A 193 -10.21 20.63 15.58
N LYS A 194 -10.81 21.82 15.55
CA LYS A 194 -11.55 22.35 14.37
C LYS A 194 -10.71 22.37 13.09
N LYS A 195 -9.41 22.65 13.22
CA LYS A 195 -8.47 22.65 12.09
C LYS A 195 -8.37 21.23 11.49
N ASP A 196 -8.11 20.24 12.34
CA ASP A 196 -7.89 18.86 11.92
C ASP A 196 -9.16 18.16 11.45
N PHE A 197 -10.30 18.47 12.09
CA PHE A 197 -11.60 17.96 11.70
C PHE A 197 -11.85 18.10 10.19
N LYS A 198 -11.47 19.25 9.60
CA LYS A 198 -11.72 19.51 8.18
C LYS A 198 -11.04 18.50 7.27
N TRP A 199 -9.76 18.20 7.48
CA TRP A 199 -9.07 17.22 6.63
C TRP A 199 -9.45 15.79 6.99
N LEU A 200 -9.65 15.47 8.27
CA LEU A 200 -10.12 14.15 8.69
C LEU A 200 -11.46 13.82 8.03
N TYR A 201 -12.42 14.76 8.06
CA TYR A 201 -13.72 14.59 7.41
C TYR A 201 -13.58 14.41 5.88
N ALA A 202 -12.66 15.13 5.25
CA ALA A 202 -12.48 15.10 3.80
C ALA A 202 -12.05 13.72 3.27
N TYR A 203 -11.31 12.93 4.05
CA TYR A 203 -10.85 11.61 3.59
C TYR A 203 -11.42 10.42 4.37
N SER A 204 -12.12 10.65 5.49
CA SER A 204 -12.63 9.56 6.34
C SER A 204 -13.51 8.61 5.53
N PRO A 205 -13.14 7.31 5.38
CA PRO A 205 -13.87 6.39 4.53
C PRO A 205 -15.35 6.29 4.89
N LEU A 206 -15.68 6.18 6.18
CA LEU A 206 -17.07 6.03 6.63
C LEU A 206 -17.95 7.23 6.22
N GLN A 207 -17.44 8.45 6.32
CA GLN A 207 -18.21 9.66 5.98
C GLN A 207 -18.22 9.98 4.47
N ASN A 208 -17.40 9.31 3.67
CA ASN A 208 -17.28 9.56 2.23
C ASN A 208 -17.93 8.48 1.34
N LEU A 209 -18.64 7.52 1.95
CA LEU A 209 -19.54 6.63 1.21
C LEU A 209 -20.72 7.42 0.63
N LYS A 210 -20.99 7.23 -0.67
CA LYS A 210 -22.03 7.94 -1.40
C LYS A 210 -23.11 6.98 -1.87
N LYS A 211 -24.37 7.30 -1.56
CA LYS A 211 -25.52 6.55 -2.05
C LYS A 211 -25.57 6.60 -3.58
N GLY A 212 -25.84 5.45 -4.21
CA GLY A 212 -25.94 5.34 -5.67
C GLY A 212 -24.60 5.18 -6.40
N VAL A 213 -23.47 5.17 -5.70
CA VAL A 213 -22.17 4.83 -6.30
C VAL A 213 -21.99 3.31 -6.33
N CYS A 214 -21.60 2.79 -7.49
CA CYS A 214 -21.20 1.39 -7.64
C CYS A 214 -19.76 1.24 -7.16
N TYR A 215 -19.58 0.65 -5.98
CA TYR A 215 -18.27 0.33 -5.42
C TYR A 215 -17.81 -1.07 -5.87
N PRO A 216 -16.50 -1.30 -5.99
CA PRO A 216 -15.97 -2.61 -6.36
C PRO A 216 -16.25 -3.66 -5.27
N PRO A 217 -16.23 -4.96 -5.63
CA PRO A 217 -16.25 -6.05 -4.65
C PRO A 217 -15.24 -5.79 -3.53
N THR A 218 -15.74 -5.74 -2.30
CA THR A 218 -14.96 -5.35 -1.13
C THR A 218 -15.10 -6.40 -0.04
N ILE A 219 -13.98 -6.85 0.50
CA ILE A 219 -13.93 -7.65 1.72
C ILE A 219 -13.30 -6.81 2.84
N ILE A 220 -13.95 -6.82 4.01
CA ILE A 220 -13.50 -6.14 5.23
C ILE A 220 -13.28 -7.22 6.29
N THR A 221 -12.13 -7.20 6.97
CA THR A 221 -11.74 -8.19 7.99
C THR A 221 -11.21 -7.54 9.25
#